data_AF-A0A6H1ZP44-F1
#
_entry.id   AF-A0A6H1ZP44-F1
#
_cell.length_a   1.000
_cell.length_b   1.000
_cell.length_c   1.000
_cell.angle_alpha   90.00
_cell.angle_beta   90.00
_cell.angle_gamma   90.00
#
_symmetry.space_group_name_H-M   'P 1'
#
loop_
_entity.id
_entity.type
_entity.pdbx_description
1 polymer ?
#
loop_
_entity_poly.entity_id
_entity_poly.type
_entity_poly.pdbx_seq_one_letter_code
_entity_poly.pdbx_strand_id
1 'polypeptide(L)'
;MALKRPDFINESDWFLVVKYCENYNFTPYLIAAIGWHETHWGKLGAGRYGWILGYGYFAGSTVKEKYKGLENQLKGACPMIAKYFSFPVSQSSCINFATGHWKPSAPASWGRSVYSIYSGLQKDIVPQTTSTEVADMSSKMEKVDLILNFFVAFADKVKEVWGNEG
;
A
#
# COMPACT_ATOMS: atom_id res chain seq x y z
N MET A 1 9.34 3.43 -11.77
CA MET A 1 8.27 4.42 -11.48
C MET A 1 8.74 5.29 -10.34
N ALA A 2 8.67 6.61 -10.47
CA ALA A 2 8.97 7.51 -9.35
C ALA A 2 7.84 7.38 -8.30
N LEU A 3 8.21 7.16 -7.03
CA LEU A 3 7.25 7.07 -5.94
C LEU A 3 6.66 8.47 -5.66
N LYS A 4 5.33 8.61 -5.79
CA LYS A 4 4.64 9.87 -5.50
C LYS A 4 4.71 10.15 -4.00
N ARG A 5 5.30 11.29 -3.63
CA ARG A 5 5.31 11.78 -2.24
C ARG A 5 3.88 12.10 -1.78
N PRO A 6 3.44 11.65 -0.59
CA PRO A 6 2.21 12.15 0.03
C PRO A 6 2.32 13.63 0.41
N ASP A 7 1.30 14.44 0.11
CA ASP A 7 1.34 15.91 0.26
C ASP A 7 1.62 16.39 1.69
N PHE A 8 1.28 15.57 2.70
CA PHE A 8 1.50 15.91 4.10
C PHE A 8 2.93 15.67 4.61
N ILE A 9 3.80 15.05 3.81
CA ILE A 9 5.20 14.77 4.15
C ILE A 9 6.06 15.73 3.34
N ASN A 10 6.96 16.50 3.98
CA ASN A 10 7.89 17.36 3.24
C ASN A 10 8.89 16.52 2.41
N GLU A 11 9.56 17.14 1.44
CA GLU A 11 10.43 16.42 0.51
C GLU A 11 11.63 15.74 1.19
N SER A 12 12.27 16.42 2.15
CA SER A 12 13.41 15.86 2.90
C SER A 12 13.03 14.63 3.73
N ASP A 13 11.87 14.66 4.39
CA ASP A 13 11.36 13.54 5.17
C ASP A 13 11.02 12.37 4.25
N TRP A 14 10.38 12.65 3.10
CA TRP A 14 10.03 11.62 2.14
C TRP A 14 11.27 10.92 1.57
N PHE A 15 12.30 11.69 1.21
CA PHE A 15 13.58 11.14 0.76
C PHE A 15 14.19 10.20 1.80
N LEU A 16 14.20 10.59 3.08
CA LEU A 16 14.67 9.73 4.17
C LEU A 16 13.83 8.46 4.27
N VAL A 17 12.50 8.57 4.24
CA VAL A 17 11.60 7.41 4.33
C VAL A 17 11.87 6.43 3.19
N VAL A 18 11.95 6.91 1.95
CA VAL A 18 12.24 6.09 0.77
C VAL A 18 13.58 5.37 0.94
N LYS A 19 14.66 6.10 1.26
CA LYS A 19 16.00 5.53 1.45
C LYS A 19 16.02 4.42 2.49
N TYR A 20 15.34 4.61 3.62
CA TYR A 20 15.29 3.57 4.66
C TYR A 20 14.46 2.37 4.22
N CYS A 21 13.31 2.58 3.59
CA CYS A 21 12.44 1.47 3.18
C CYS A 21 13.06 0.64 2.05
N GLU A 22 13.83 1.27 1.14
CA GLU A 22 14.63 0.58 0.12
C GLU A 22 15.64 -0.39 0.75
N ASN A 23 16.34 0.03 1.82
CA ASN A 23 17.30 -0.84 2.51
C ASN A 23 16.66 -2.10 3.13
N TYR A 24 15.36 -2.07 3.42
CA TYR A 24 14.62 -3.18 4.03
C TYR A 24 13.62 -3.84 3.07
N ASN A 25 13.62 -3.44 1.80
CA ASN A 25 12.77 -3.99 0.74
C ASN A 25 11.26 -4.00 1.05
N PHE A 26 10.74 -2.88 1.57
CA PHE A 26 9.29 -2.70 1.71
C PHE A 26 8.84 -1.31 1.27
N THR A 27 7.54 -1.13 1.12
CA THR A 27 6.96 0.12 0.59
C THR A 27 7.02 1.28 1.60
N PRO A 28 7.49 2.48 1.19
CA PRO A 28 7.53 3.66 2.07
C PRO A 28 6.15 4.19 2.46
N TYR A 29 5.09 3.82 1.72
CA TYR A 29 3.73 4.21 2.07
C TYR A 29 3.24 3.60 3.38
N LEU A 30 3.81 2.47 3.82
CA LEU A 30 3.51 1.90 5.13
C LEU A 30 3.99 2.82 6.26
N ILE A 31 5.20 3.38 6.13
CA ILE A 31 5.73 4.36 7.09
C ILE A 31 4.90 5.65 7.06
N ALA A 32 4.56 6.15 5.87
CA ALA A 32 3.68 7.31 5.72
C ALA A 32 2.34 7.10 6.45
N ALA A 33 1.72 5.93 6.27
CA ALA A 33 0.46 5.58 6.92
C ALA A 33 0.59 5.50 8.45
N ILE A 34 1.66 4.88 8.96
CA ILE A 34 1.94 4.81 10.40
C ILE A 34 2.14 6.22 10.99
N GLY A 35 2.99 7.06 10.37
CA GLY A 35 3.25 8.41 10.86
C GLY A 35 2.02 9.31 10.81
N TRP A 36 1.17 9.16 9.79
CA TRP A 36 -0.10 9.87 9.72
C TRP A 36 -1.07 9.41 10.83
N HIS A 37 -1.23 8.10 11.02
CA HIS A 37 -2.08 7.54 12.07
C HIS A 37 -1.64 8.01 13.47
N GLU A 38 -0.35 7.89 13.78
CA GLU A 38 0.16 8.12 15.13
C GLU A 38 0.14 9.60 15.52
N THR A 39 0.55 10.48 14.61
CA THR A 39 0.79 11.89 14.97
C THR A 39 0.37 12.90 13.91
N HIS A 40 -0.31 12.47 12.86
CA HIS A 40 -0.57 13.28 11.66
C HIS A 40 0.72 13.88 11.12
N TRP A 41 1.76 13.04 11.04
CA TRP A 41 3.09 13.40 10.60
C TRP A 41 3.72 14.55 11.43
N GLY A 42 3.69 14.43 12.76
CA GLY A 42 4.29 15.40 13.68
C GLY A 42 3.37 16.52 14.15
N LYS A 43 2.13 16.61 13.67
CA LYS A 43 1.18 17.69 14.01
C LYS A 43 0.49 17.51 15.35
N LEU A 44 0.43 16.28 15.89
CA LEU A 44 -0.31 15.94 17.11
C LEU A 44 0.58 15.25 18.16
N GLY A 45 0.18 15.39 19.43
CA GLY A 45 0.75 14.65 20.55
C GLY A 45 2.29 14.69 20.62
N ALA A 46 2.89 13.51 20.83
CA ALA A 46 4.34 13.34 20.89
C ALA A 46 5.06 13.70 19.58
N GLY A 47 4.35 13.71 18.45
CA GLY A 47 4.88 14.11 17.15
C GLY A 47 5.41 15.54 17.14
N ARG A 48 4.76 16.46 17.86
CA ARG A 48 5.19 17.87 18.01
C ARG A 48 6.57 18.00 18.65
N TYR A 49 6.98 16.98 19.39
CA TYR A 49 8.25 16.92 20.10
C TYR A 49 9.27 16.00 19.41
N GLY A 50 8.99 15.54 18.19
CA GLY A 50 9.94 14.77 17.37
C GLY A 50 9.66 13.27 17.28
N TRP A 51 8.59 12.74 17.89
CA TRP A 51 8.16 11.33 17.75
C TRP A 51 7.12 11.14 16.65
N ILE A 52 7.46 11.57 15.42
CA ILE A 52 6.59 11.52 14.23
C ILE A 52 5.91 10.14 13.99
N LEU A 53 6.60 9.02 14.23
CA LEU A 53 6.04 7.67 14.05
C LEU A 53 5.45 7.10 15.35
N GLY A 54 5.45 7.85 16.45
CA GLY A 54 5.11 7.33 17.79
C GLY A 54 6.09 6.28 18.34
N TYR A 55 7.14 5.93 17.57
CA TYR A 55 8.05 4.86 17.92
C TYR A 55 8.96 5.27 19.09
N GLY A 56 8.96 4.49 20.17
CA GLY A 56 9.71 4.81 21.39
C GLY A 56 8.99 5.74 22.35
N TYR A 57 7.73 6.10 22.06
CA TYR A 57 6.86 6.88 22.94
C TYR A 57 5.63 6.05 23.31
N PHE A 58 5.59 5.50 24.53
CA PHE A 58 4.43 4.77 25.04
C PHE A 58 3.84 5.55 26.23
N ALA A 59 2.56 5.89 26.15
CA ALA A 59 1.87 6.58 27.23
C ALA A 59 1.93 5.73 28.51
N GLY A 60 2.41 6.30 29.61
CA GLY A 60 2.57 5.60 30.89
C GLY A 60 3.88 4.82 31.06
N SER A 61 4.83 4.88 30.10
CA SER A 61 6.18 4.33 30.27
C SER A 61 7.27 5.39 30.13
N THR A 62 8.51 5.00 30.43
CA THR A 62 9.69 5.83 30.13
C THR A 62 9.78 6.08 28.62
N VAL A 63 9.75 7.35 28.22
CA VAL A 63 9.97 7.78 26.85
C VAL A 63 11.42 7.49 26.45
N LYS A 64 11.62 6.88 25.28
CA LYS A 64 12.95 6.55 24.78
C LYS A 64 13.50 7.71 23.96
N GLU A 65 14.12 8.68 24.62
CA GLU A 65 14.72 9.88 24.01
C GLU A 65 15.69 9.59 22.86
N LYS A 66 16.39 8.44 22.89
CA LYS A 66 17.27 8.00 21.79
C LYS A 66 16.56 7.84 20.44
N TYR A 67 15.24 7.72 20.43
CA TYR A 67 14.44 7.63 19.22
C TYR A 67 13.81 8.97 18.82
N LYS A 68 14.13 10.08 19.47
CA LYS A 68 13.64 11.40 19.07
C LYS A 68 14.19 11.78 17.69
N GLY A 69 13.32 12.30 16.82
CA GLY A 69 13.63 12.68 15.43
C GLY A 69 13.27 11.58 14.41
N LEU A 70 12.95 11.98 13.17
CA LEU A 70 12.49 11.06 12.13
C LEU A 70 13.51 9.95 11.85
N GLU A 71 14.76 10.33 11.59
CA GLU A 71 15.81 9.37 11.22
C GLU A 71 16.05 8.31 12.30
N ASN A 72 16.07 8.72 13.58
CA ASN A 72 16.25 7.79 14.69
C ASN A 72 15.06 6.84 14.86
N GLN A 73 13.84 7.32 14.60
CA GLN A 73 12.67 6.43 14.56
C GLN A 73 12.76 5.46 13.39
N LEU A 74 13.17 5.89 12.20
CA LEU A 74 13.35 5.00 11.04
C LEU A 74 14.41 3.92 11.34
N LYS A 75 15.54 4.27 11.95
CA LYS A 75 16.58 3.32 12.41
C LYS A 75 16.04 2.26 13.37
N GLY A 76 15.03 2.59 14.17
CA GLY A 76 14.40 1.65 15.10
C GLY A 76 13.22 0.87 14.50
N ALA A 77 12.35 1.57 13.77
CA ALA A 77 11.10 1.07 13.24
C ALA A 77 11.29 0.16 12.03
N CYS A 78 12.14 0.55 11.06
CA CYS A 78 12.28 -0.20 9.81
C CYS A 78 12.82 -1.63 10.03
N PRO A 79 13.85 -1.89 10.87
CA PRO A 79 14.25 -3.25 11.19
C PRO A 79 13.14 -4.07 11.86
N MET A 80 12.35 -3.44 12.73
CA MET A 80 11.23 -4.10 13.42
C MET A 80 10.13 -4.50 12.43
N ILE A 81 9.77 -3.59 11.52
CA ILE A 81 8.80 -3.85 10.46
C ILE A 81 9.32 -4.95 9.54
N ALA A 82 10.56 -4.86 9.07
CA ALA A 82 11.15 -5.88 8.19
C ALA A 82 11.15 -7.27 8.83
N LYS A 83 11.35 -7.35 10.15
CA LYS A 83 11.43 -8.61 10.88
C LYS A 83 10.05 -9.21 11.21
N TYR A 84 9.07 -8.39 11.55
CA TYR A 84 7.83 -8.85 12.17
C TYR A 84 6.55 -8.56 11.37
N PHE A 85 6.63 -7.70 10.35
CA PHE A 85 5.47 -7.38 9.53
C PHE A 85 5.28 -8.44 8.44
N SER A 86 4.07 -8.99 8.33
CA SER A 86 3.73 -9.94 7.28
C SER A 86 3.37 -9.21 5.99
N PHE A 87 4.19 -9.36 4.95
CA PHE A 87 3.91 -8.83 3.62
C PHE A 87 3.13 -9.85 2.76
N PRO A 88 2.25 -9.41 1.82
CA PRO A 88 1.96 -8.02 1.45
C PRO A 88 1.16 -7.24 2.50
N VAL A 89 1.15 -5.91 2.39
CA VAL A 89 0.39 -5.05 3.31
C VAL A 89 -1.10 -5.33 3.16
N SER A 90 -1.71 -5.80 4.23
CA SER A 90 -3.14 -6.11 4.34
C SER A 90 -3.67 -5.63 5.69
N GLN A 91 -4.98 -5.51 5.83
CA GLN A 91 -5.57 -5.18 7.12
C GLN A 91 -5.14 -6.16 8.22
N SER A 92 -5.14 -7.46 7.91
CA SER A 92 -4.74 -8.52 8.86
C SER A 92 -3.27 -8.40 9.27
N SER A 93 -2.36 -8.10 8.34
CA SER A 93 -0.94 -7.91 8.71
C SER A 93 -0.70 -6.67 9.55
N CYS A 94 -1.42 -5.57 9.30
CA CYS A 94 -1.39 -4.39 10.17
C CYS A 94 -1.90 -4.71 11.59
N ILE A 95 -3.00 -5.46 11.72
CA ILE A 95 -3.54 -5.86 13.03
C ILE A 95 -2.57 -6.78 13.77
N ASN A 96 -2.04 -7.80 13.11
CA ASN A 96 -1.10 -8.74 13.71
C ASN A 96 0.18 -8.05 14.20
N PHE A 97 0.73 -7.15 13.39
CA PHE A 97 1.90 -6.35 13.77
C PHE A 97 1.61 -5.45 14.98
N ALA A 98 0.43 -4.83 15.02
CA ALA A 98 0.01 -4.00 16.15
C ALA A 98 -0.10 -4.83 17.44
N THR A 99 -0.68 -6.03 17.36
CA THR A 99 -0.84 -6.94 18.51
C THR A 99 0.49 -7.34 19.11
N GLY A 100 1.48 -7.69 18.28
CA GLY A 100 2.75 -8.23 18.77
C GLY A 100 3.82 -7.18 19.09
N HIS A 101 3.85 -6.06 18.37
CA HIS A 101 5.08 -5.28 18.26
C HIS A 101 4.92 -3.76 18.32
N TRP A 102 3.73 -3.21 18.06
CA TRP A 102 3.55 -1.76 17.94
C TRP A 102 2.55 -1.15 18.91
N LYS A 103 1.29 -1.60 18.88
CA LYS A 103 0.17 -1.00 19.62
C LYS A 103 -0.75 -2.07 20.24
N PRO A 104 -0.26 -2.86 21.23
CA PRO A 104 -1.00 -3.99 21.78
C PRO A 104 -2.26 -3.59 22.57
N SER A 105 -2.39 -2.33 23.00
CA SER A 105 -3.56 -1.85 23.74
C SER A 105 -4.81 -1.66 22.88
N ALA A 106 -4.66 -1.43 21.56
CA ALA A 106 -5.78 -1.23 20.64
C ALA A 106 -5.47 -1.70 19.20
N PRO A 107 -5.02 -2.96 19.01
CA PRO A 107 -4.41 -3.39 17.76
C PRO A 107 -5.39 -3.44 16.59
N ALA A 108 -6.66 -3.81 16.83
CA ALA A 108 -7.68 -3.85 15.79
C ALA A 108 -8.01 -2.45 15.24
N SER A 109 -8.13 -1.44 16.12
CA SER A 109 -8.40 -0.06 15.72
C SER A 109 -7.21 0.53 14.96
N TRP A 110 -6.01 0.36 15.52
CA TRP A 110 -4.76 0.81 14.91
C TRP A 110 -4.57 0.19 13.52
N GLY A 111 -4.69 -1.14 13.41
CA GLY A 111 -4.45 -1.86 12.18
C GLY A 111 -5.42 -1.50 11.06
N ARG A 112 -6.71 -1.34 11.38
CA ARG A 112 -7.72 -0.86 10.41
C ARG A 112 -7.41 0.56 9.92
N SER A 113 -7.07 1.47 10.83
CA SER A 113 -6.78 2.86 10.48
C SER A 113 -5.53 2.97 9.60
N VAL A 114 -4.42 2.32 9.98
CA VAL A 114 -3.18 2.31 9.18
C VAL A 114 -3.42 1.71 7.80
N TYR A 115 -4.14 0.59 7.70
CA TYR A 115 -4.45 -0.02 6.41
C TYR A 115 -5.33 0.87 5.54
N SER A 116 -6.32 1.55 6.13
CA SER A 116 -7.18 2.50 5.41
C SER A 116 -6.37 3.67 4.83
N ILE A 117 -5.42 4.23 5.59
CA ILE A 117 -4.55 5.30 5.11
C ILE A 117 -3.63 4.78 4.00
N TYR A 118 -2.98 3.64 4.23
CA TYR A 118 -2.08 3.01 3.27
C TYR A 118 -2.75 2.72 1.93
N SER A 119 -3.95 2.13 1.95
CA SER A 119 -4.70 1.82 0.73
C SER A 119 -5.15 3.08 -0.02
N GLY A 120 -5.45 4.17 0.68
CA GLY A 120 -5.68 5.48 0.07
C GLY A 120 -4.42 5.99 -0.66
N LEU A 121 -3.27 5.96 0.01
CA LEU A 121 -1.99 6.40 -0.57
C LEU A 121 -1.60 5.58 -1.82
N GLN A 122 -1.87 4.28 -1.82
CA GLN A 122 -1.60 3.44 -3.00
C GLN A 122 -2.50 3.76 -4.20
N LYS A 123 -3.78 4.07 -3.96
CA LYS A 123 -4.75 4.40 -5.02
C LYS A 123 -4.41 5.71 -5.74
N ASP A 124 -3.76 6.65 -5.06
CA ASP A 124 -3.34 7.92 -5.68
C ASP A 124 -2.15 7.78 -6.65
N ILE A 125 -1.61 6.55 -6.82
CA ILE A 125 -0.44 6.22 -7.63
C ILE A 125 -0.80 5.30 -8.80
N VAL A 126 -1.76 4.40 -8.61
CA VAL A 126 -2.33 3.59 -9.69
C VAL A 126 -3.64 4.27 -10.07
N PRO A 127 -3.72 5.01 -11.20
CA PRO A 127 -5.00 5.55 -11.64
C PRO A 127 -6.00 4.41 -11.68
N GLN A 128 -7.11 4.56 -10.96
CA GLN A 128 -8.20 3.61 -11.08
C GLN A 128 -8.64 3.63 -12.53
N THR A 129 -8.60 2.47 -13.19
CA THR A 129 -9.40 2.28 -14.39
C THR A 129 -10.83 2.60 -13.99
N THR A 130 -11.34 3.70 -14.50
CA THR A 130 -12.68 4.15 -14.15
C THR A 130 -13.69 3.11 -14.64
N SER A 131 -14.84 2.98 -13.98
CA SER A 131 -15.91 2.06 -14.41
C SER A 131 -16.31 2.25 -15.88
N THR A 132 -16.11 3.45 -16.43
CA THR A 132 -16.27 3.77 -17.85
C THR A 132 -15.24 3.07 -18.75
N GLU A 133 -13.97 3.01 -18.34
CA GLU A 133 -12.91 2.30 -19.09
C GLU A 133 -13.05 0.78 -18.99
N VAL A 134 -13.51 0.27 -17.84
CA VAL A 134 -13.83 -1.16 -17.68
C VAL A 134 -15.01 -1.55 -18.57
N ALA A 135 -16.06 -0.71 -18.64
CA ALA A 135 -17.19 -0.90 -19.54
C ALA A 135 -16.76 -0.82 -21.02
N ASP A 136 -15.88 0.12 -21.38
CA ASP A 136 -15.38 0.25 -22.75
C ASP A 136 -14.48 -0.93 -23.15
N MET A 137 -13.62 -1.41 -22.25
CA MET A 137 -12.84 -2.64 -22.44
C MET A 137 -13.72 -3.89 -22.55
N SER A 138 -14.76 -4.00 -21.72
CA SER A 138 -15.71 -5.11 -21.78
C SER A 138 -16.45 -5.14 -23.12
N SER A 139 -16.90 -3.97 -23.61
CA SER A 139 -17.56 -3.90 -24.93
C SER A 139 -16.61 -4.22 -26.09
N LYS A 140 -15.32 -3.88 -25.97
CA LYS A 140 -14.29 -4.24 -26.95
C LYS A 140 -14.02 -5.75 -26.95
N MET A 141 -13.98 -6.39 -25.79
CA MET A 141 -13.82 -7.85 -25.69
C MET A 141 -15.03 -8.59 -26.25
N GLU A 142 -16.26 -8.14 -25.97
CA GLU A 142 -17.47 -8.74 -26.56
C GLU A 142 -17.46 -8.67 -28.10
N LYS A 143 -16.98 -7.57 -28.68
CA LYS A 143 -16.83 -7.46 -30.15
C LYS A 143 -15.79 -8.41 -30.70
N VAL A 144 -14.69 -8.63 -29.98
CA VAL A 144 -13.63 -9.58 -30.38
C VAL A 144 -14.16 -11.01 -30.35
N ASP A 145 -14.90 -11.38 -29.29
CA ASP A 145 -15.52 -12.70 -29.18
C ASP A 145 -16.56 -12.94 -30.28
N LEU A 146 -17.35 -11.92 -30.64
CA LEU A 146 -18.31 -12.01 -31.74
C LEU A 146 -17.61 -12.26 -33.10
N ILE A 147 -16.49 -11.56 -33.34
CA ILE A 147 -15.69 -11.73 -34.57
C ILE A 147 -15.04 -13.11 -34.61
N LEU A 148 -14.48 -13.57 -33.49
CA LEU A 148 -13.89 -14.91 -33.39
C LEU A 148 -14.93 -16.00 -33.63
N ASN A 149 -16.11 -15.89 -33.02
CA ASN A 149 -17.22 -16.83 -33.24
C ASN A 149 -17.69 -16.84 -34.70
N PHE A 150 -17.73 -15.67 -35.36
CA PHE A 150 -18.04 -15.60 -36.79
C PHE A 150 -16.98 -16.33 -37.64
N PHE A 151 -15.69 -16.12 -37.38
CA PHE A 151 -14.63 -16.80 -38.12
C PHE A 151 -14.61 -18.31 -37.87
N VAL A 152 -14.89 -18.76 -36.66
CA VAL A 152 -15.02 -20.19 -36.34
C VAL A 152 -16.20 -20.81 -37.10
N ALA A 153 -17.38 -20.19 -37.04
CA ALA A 153 -18.56 -20.67 -37.76
C ALA A 153 -18.35 -20.65 -39.29
N PHE A 154 -17.67 -19.62 -39.81
CA PHE A 154 -17.32 -19.55 -41.22
C PHE A 154 -16.34 -20.66 -41.62
N ALA A 155 -15.30 -20.91 -40.83
CA ALA A 155 -14.34 -21.98 -41.07
C ALA A 155 -15.01 -23.37 -41.04
N ASP A 156 -15.93 -23.59 -40.12
CA ASP A 156 -16.71 -24.84 -40.05
C ASP A 156 -17.62 -24.99 -41.26
N LYS A 157 -18.26 -23.91 -41.73
CA LYS A 157 -19.10 -23.95 -42.94
C LYS A 157 -18.27 -24.18 -44.20
N VAL A 158 -17.09 -23.57 -44.31
CA VAL A 158 -16.16 -23.82 -45.42
C VAL A 158 -15.71 -25.29 -45.41
N LYS A 159 -15.40 -25.86 -44.24
CA LYS A 159 -15.10 -27.30 -44.12
C LYS A 159 -16.27 -28.20 -44.50
N GLU A 160 -17.51 -27.84 -44.17
CA GLU A 160 -18.69 -28.62 -44.55
C GLU A 160 -18.91 -28.62 -46.07
N VAL A 161 -18.67 -27.49 -46.73
CA VAL A 161 -18.88 -27.32 -48.17
C VAL A 161 -17.73 -27.90 -49.00
N TRP A 162 -16.48 -27.79 -48.52
CA TRP A 162 -15.27 -28.18 -49.26
C TRP A 162 -14.59 -29.46 -48.75
N GLY A 163 -14.93 -29.92 -47.54
CA GLY A 163 -14.40 -31.15 -46.94
C GLY A 163 -15.18 -32.42 -47.31
N ASN A 164 -16.24 -32.29 -48.11
CA ASN A 164 -17.04 -33.41 -48.62
C ASN A 164 -16.70 -33.80 -50.08
N GLU A 165 -15.58 -33.31 -50.64
CA GLU A 165 -15.06 -33.76 -51.95
C GLU A 165 -13.95 -34.82 -51.81
N GLY A 166 -14.19 -35.85 -50.98
CA GLY A 166 -13.31 -37.02 -50.82
C GLY A 166 -14.09 -38.32 -50.77
#